data_AF-A0A6B3EEX9-F1
#
_entry.id   AF-A0A6B3EEX9-F1
#
_cell.length_a   1.000
_cell.length_b   1.000
_cell.length_c   1.000
_cell.angle_alpha   90.00
_cell.angle_beta   90.00
_cell.angle_gamma   90.00
#
_symmetry.space_group_name_H-M   'P 1'
#
loop_
_entity.id
_entity.type
_entity.pdbx_description
1 polymer ?
#
loop_
_entity_poly.entity_id
_entity_poly.type
_entity_poly.pdbx_seq_one_letter_code
_entity_poly.pdbx_strand_id
1 'polypeptide(L)' 'IAYFTSRGIGVAEVNYGGSAHYGKEYRERLREQWGIVDVEDCAAVARALADEGLADPARLAVRGGSAG' A
#
# COMPACT_ATOMS: atom_id res chain seq x y z
N ILE A 1 2.77 -2.05 12.84
CA ILE A 1 3.97 -1.26 12.46
C ILE A 1 5.15 -1.50 13.43
N ALA A 2 5.06 -1.12 14.71
CA ALA A 2 6.19 -1.14 15.66
C ALA A 2 6.94 -2.49 15.79
N TYR A 3 6.22 -3.62 15.73
CA TYR A 3 6.84 -4.95 15.78
C TYR A 3 7.83 -5.20 14.62
N PHE A 4 7.49 -4.77 13.40
CA PHE A 4 8.34 -4.95 12.22
C PHE A 4 9.47 -3.93 12.18
N THR A 5 9.17 -2.66 12.47
CA THR A 5 10.18 -1.59 12.45
C THR A 5 11.25 -1.80 13.51
N SER A 6 10.90 -2.35 14.68
CA SER A 6 11.89 -2.76 15.70
C SER A 6 12.82 -3.91 15.27
N ARG A 7 12.55 -4.56 14.13
CA ARG A 7 13.36 -5.65 13.55
C ARG A 7 14.06 -5.22 12.25
N GLY A 8 14.15 -3.93 11.99
CA GLY A 8 14.82 -3.38 10.81
C GLY A 8 14.03 -3.53 9.50
N ILE A 9 12.73 -3.80 9.58
CA ILE A 9 11.84 -3.88 8.40
C ILE A 9 11.13 -2.54 8.24
N GLY A 10 11.33 -1.89 7.09
CA GLY A 10 10.55 -0.73 6.68
C GLY A 10 9.08 -1.12 6.46
N VAL A 11 8.16 -0.28 6.92
CA VAL A 11 6.71 -0.51 6.76
C VAL A 11 6.09 0.74 6.15
N ALA A 12 5.38 0.56 5.04
CA ALA A 12 4.55 1.59 4.42
C ALA A 12 3.08 1.19 4.58
N GLU A 13 2.26 2.10 5.12
CA GLU A 13 0.80 1.96 5.13
C GLU A 13 0.23 2.82 4.00
N VAL A 14 -0.46 2.16 3.06
CA VAL A 14 -0.97 2.79 1.85
C VAL A 14 -2.45 3.04 1.99
N ASN A 15 -2.84 4.33 2.01
CA ASN A 15 -4.23 4.72 1.82
C ASN A 15 -4.54 4.65 0.32
N TYR A 16 -4.80 3.44 -0.19
CA TYR A 16 -5.12 3.21 -1.60
C TYR A 16 -6.47 3.83 -1.99
N GLY A 17 -6.70 4.00 -3.30
CA GLY A 17 -7.96 4.49 -3.86
C GLY A 17 -9.15 3.71 -3.32
N GLY A 18 -10.06 4.40 -2.64
CA GLY A 18 -11.12 3.77 -1.85
C GLY A 18 -11.05 4.06 -0.35
N SER A 19 -9.87 4.45 0.15
CA SER A 19 -9.67 4.74 1.57
C SER A 19 -10.57 5.89 2.06
N ALA A 20 -10.97 5.79 3.32
CA ALA A 20 -11.81 6.79 3.97
C ALA A 20 -11.06 8.12 4.18
N HIS A 21 -11.81 9.18 4.49
CA HIS A 21 -11.30 10.53 4.82
C HIS A 21 -10.73 11.36 3.66
N TYR A 22 -10.84 10.87 2.41
CA TYR A 22 -10.44 11.60 1.19
C TYR A 22 -11.62 12.08 0.32
N GLY A 23 -12.84 12.03 0.85
CA GLY A 23 -14.07 12.42 0.15
C GLY A 23 -14.74 11.29 -0.63
N LYS A 24 -15.97 11.55 -1.09
CA LYS A 24 -16.81 10.54 -1.74
C LYS A 24 -16.16 10.02 -3.03
N GLU A 25 -15.69 10.91 -3.89
CA GLU A 25 -15.09 10.54 -5.17
C GLU A 25 -13.91 9.58 -4.99
N TYR A 26 -13.02 9.88 -4.04
CA TYR A 26 -11.88 9.01 -3.74
C TYR A 26 -12.33 7.65 -3.21
N ARG A 27 -13.35 7.60 -2.34
CA ARG A 27 -13.90 6.35 -1.81
C ARG A 27 -14.55 5.49 -2.90
N GLU A 28 -15.25 6.11 -3.84
CA GLU A 28 -15.94 5.39 -4.92
C GLU A 28 -14.96 4.84 -5.97
N ARG A 29 -13.66 5.22 -5.96
CA ARG A 29 -12.65 4.61 -6.84
C ARG A 29 -12.56 3.09 -6.69
N LEU A 30 -12.83 2.55 -5.50
CA LEU A 30 -12.76 1.11 -5.23
C LEU A 30 -14.05 0.35 -5.60
N ARG A 31 -15.14 1.07 -5.87
CA ARG A 31 -16.41 0.45 -6.20
C ARG A 31 -16.26 -0.38 -7.47
N GLU A 32 -16.57 -1.67 -7.39
CA GLU A 32 -16.44 -2.63 -8.50
C GLU A 32 -14.98 -2.78 -9.01
N GLN A 33 -13.99 -2.31 -8.24
CA GLN A 33 -12.56 -2.29 -8.60
C GLN A 33 -11.65 -2.90 -7.51
N TRP A 34 -12.20 -3.73 -6.63
CA TRP A 34 -11.43 -4.51 -5.66
C TRP A 34 -10.44 -5.43 -6.36
N GLY A 35 -9.20 -5.51 -5.83
CA GLY A 35 -8.10 -6.27 -6.43
C GLY A 35 -7.44 -5.59 -7.63
N ILE A 36 -7.90 -4.41 -8.05
CA ILE A 36 -7.33 -3.63 -9.14
C ILE A 36 -6.75 -2.34 -8.56
N VAL A 37 -7.59 -1.43 -8.08
CA VAL A 37 -7.16 -0.09 -7.63
C VAL A 37 -6.29 -0.16 -6.39
N ASP A 38 -6.68 -0.98 -5.41
CA ASP A 38 -5.93 -1.26 -4.19
C ASP A 38 -4.56 -1.90 -4.48
N VAL A 39 -4.52 -2.88 -5.40
CA VAL A 39 -3.28 -3.55 -5.80
C VAL A 39 -2.36 -2.62 -6.58
N GLU A 40 -2.89 -1.86 -7.53
CA GLU A 40 -2.12 -0.91 -8.35
C GLU A 40 -1.50 0.19 -7.49
N ASP A 41 -2.27 0.78 -6.57
CA ASP A 41 -1.77 1.83 -5.67
C ASP A 41 -0.72 1.25 -4.70
N CYS A 42 -0.91 0.05 -4.14
CA CYS A 42 0.09 -0.62 -3.31
C CYS A 42 1.39 -0.91 -4.09
N ALA A 43 1.28 -1.43 -5.31
CA ALA A 43 2.42 -1.72 -6.18
C ALA A 43 3.13 -0.43 -6.64
N ALA A 44 2.40 0.66 -6.85
CA ALA A 44 2.98 1.97 -7.16
C ALA A 44 3.84 2.48 -6.00
N VAL A 45 3.36 2.40 -4.76
CA VAL A 45 4.15 2.78 -3.58
C VAL A 45 5.40 1.91 -3.43
N ALA A 46 5.27 0.59 -3.59
CA ALA A 46 6.42 -0.32 -3.47
C ALA A 46 7.50 -0.04 -4.53
N ARG A 47 7.10 0.25 -5.77
CA ARG A 47 8.01 0.63 -6.86
C ARG A 47 8.67 1.99 -6.60
N ALA A 48 7.89 3.01 -6.23
CA ALA A 48 8.42 4.34 -5.93
C ALA A 48 9.48 4.30 -4.81
N LEU A 49 9.22 3.56 -3.73
CA LEU A 49 10.19 3.39 -2.65
C LEU A 49 11.48 2.68 -3.11
N ALA A 50 11.37 1.72 -4.03
CA ALA A 50 12.54 1.06 -4.59
C ALA A 50 13.32 1.98 -5.54
N ASP A 51 12.63 2.74 -6.39
CA ASP A 51 13.23 3.69 -7.33
C ASP A 51 13.95 4.83 -6.60
N GLU A 52 13.43 5.27 -5.45
CA GLU A 52 14.06 6.26 -4.56
C GLU A 52 15.23 5.68 -3.73
N GLY A 53 15.48 4.37 -3.80
CA GLY A 53 16.52 3.69 -3.03
C GLY A 53 16.20 3.52 -1.54
N LEU A 54 14.93 3.74 -1.15
CA LEU A 54 14.45 3.57 0.23
C LEU A 54 14.05 2.12 0.54
N ALA A 55 13.81 1.31 -0.49
CA ALA A 55 13.53 -0.11 -0.39
C ALA A 55 14.37 -0.92 -1.38
N ASP A 56 14.70 -2.15 -1.02
CA ASP A 56 15.37 -3.09 -1.92
C ASP A 56 14.32 -3.85 -2.74
N PRO A 57 14.33 -3.75 -4.09
CA PRO A 57 13.30 -4.36 -4.93
C PRO A 57 13.24 -5.89 -4.82
N ALA A 58 14.33 -6.55 -4.39
CA ALA A 58 14.36 -8.00 -4.17
C ALA A 58 13.84 -8.41 -2.78
N ARG A 59 13.54 -7.45 -1.90
CA ARG A 59 13.10 -7.68 -0.51
C ARG A 59 11.78 -6.96 -0.18
N LEU A 60 10.84 -7.00 -1.13
CA LEU A 60 9.50 -6.45 -0.96
C LEU A 60 8.48 -7.54 -0.58
N ALA A 61 7.53 -7.21 0.30
CA ALA A 61 6.43 -8.08 0.68
C ALA A 61 5.16 -7.26 0.95
N VAL A 62 4.00 -7.83 0.64
CA VAL A 62 2.68 -7.25 0.93
C VAL A 62 1.98 -8.11 1.98
N ARG A 63 1.34 -7.46 2.95
CA ARG A 63 0.59 -8.11 4.04
C ARG A 63 -0.60 -7.25 4.44
N GLY A 64 -1.76 -7.87 4.57
CA GLY A 64 -2.91 -7.30 5.26
C GLY A 64 -3.82 -8.40 5.82
N GLY A 65 -5.00 -8.00 6.27
CA GLY A 65 -6.04 -8.92 6.72
C GLY A 65 -7.41 -8.37 6.35
N SER A 66 -8.40 -9.27 6.28
CA SER A 66 -9.73 -8.97 5.76
C SER A 66 -9.67 -8.49 4.30
N ALA A 67 -9.72 -7.18 4.06
CA ALA A 67 -9.65 -6.59 2.72
C ALA A 67 -8.22 -6.42 2.20
N GLY A 68 -7.21 -6.53 3.07
CA GLY A 68 -5.79 -6.30 2.72
C GLY A 68 -4.95 -7.57 2.65
#